data_AF-A0AAU9LFJ8-F1
#
_entry.id   AF-A0AAU9LFJ8-F1
#
_cell.length_a   1.000
_cell.length_b   1.000
_cell.length_c   1.000
_cell.angle_alpha   90.00
_cell.angle_beta   90.00
_cell.angle_gamma   90.00
#
_symmetry.space_group_name_H-M   'P 1'
#
loop_
_entity.id
_entity.type
_entity.pdbx_description
1 polymer ?
#
loop_
_entity_poly.entity_id
_entity_poly.type
_entity_poly.pdbx_seq_one_letter_code
_entity_poly.pdbx_strand_id
1 'polypeptide(L)'
;MYKFQCIKATNGGQTYPPSPTVDQLPIHFSGRLTFQALRMSTPARKRLMRDFKRLQQDPPAGISGAPYDNNIMLWNAVIFGPDDTPWDGGTFKLTLQFSEDYPNKPPTVRFISRMFHPNIYADGSICLDILQNQWSPIYDVAAILTSIQSLLCDPNPNSPANSEAARLFSENKREYNRKVREIVEQSWTAD
;
A
#
# COMPACT_ATOMS: atom_id res chain seq x y z
N MET A 1 9.60 -6.93 16.34
CA MET A 1 10.49 -6.14 15.46
C MET A 1 11.14 -7.12 14.50
N TYR A 2 10.44 -7.52 13.44
CA TYR A 2 10.98 -8.45 12.44
C TYR A 2 11.36 -7.63 11.20
N LYS A 3 12.66 -7.39 11.03
CA LYS A 3 13.22 -6.85 9.78
C LYS A 3 13.48 -8.02 8.85
N PHE A 4 12.66 -8.17 7.82
CA PHE A 4 13.06 -8.94 6.64
C PHE A 4 13.52 -7.92 5.61
N GLN A 5 14.83 -7.87 5.40
CA GLN A 5 15.48 -6.95 4.49
C GLN A 5 16.08 -7.78 3.37
N CYS A 6 15.52 -7.69 2.17
CA CYS A 6 16.14 -8.26 0.97
C CYS A 6 17.44 -7.51 0.69
N ILE A 7 18.52 -8.28 0.51
CA ILE A 7 19.88 -7.78 0.33
C ILE A 7 19.98 -7.12 -1.06
N LYS A 8 20.35 -5.84 -1.10
CA LYS A 8 20.64 -5.12 -2.35
C LYS A 8 22.09 -5.36 -2.77
N ALA A 9 22.30 -5.82 -4.00
CA ALA A 9 23.60 -5.78 -4.68
C ALA A 9 23.76 -4.43 -5.40
N THR A 10 24.95 -3.85 -5.33
CA THR A 10 25.35 -2.57 -5.92
C THR A 10 25.71 -2.70 -7.41
N ASN A 11 25.37 -1.70 -8.23
CA ASN A 11 26.33 -0.93 -9.04
C ASN A 11 25.65 0.07 -10.00
N GLY A 12 26.36 1.15 -10.29
CA GLY A 12 26.24 1.89 -11.55
C GLY A 12 25.76 3.32 -11.43
N GLY A 13 26.71 4.27 -11.41
CA GLY A 13 26.41 5.70 -11.38
C GLY A 13 25.87 6.23 -12.71
N GLN A 14 24.96 7.19 -12.62
CA GLN A 14 24.63 8.13 -13.67
C GLN A 14 24.44 9.52 -13.06
N THR A 15 25.15 10.49 -13.62
CA THR A 15 25.13 11.91 -13.27
C THR A 15 24.01 12.61 -14.03
N TYR A 16 23.13 13.33 -13.32
CA TYR A 16 22.08 14.15 -13.93
C TYR A 16 22.47 15.64 -13.91
N PRO A 17 22.13 16.42 -14.96
CA PRO A 17 22.41 17.86 -15.06
C PRO A 17 21.52 18.70 -14.12
N PRO A 18 21.93 19.93 -13.77
CA PRO A 18 21.29 20.74 -12.73
C PRO A 18 19.91 21.28 -13.14
N SER A 19 18.98 21.26 -12.18
CA SER A 19 17.62 21.80 -12.29
C SER A 19 17.61 23.32 -12.51
N PRO A 20 16.68 23.86 -13.32
CA PRO A 20 16.50 25.30 -13.47
C PRO A 20 15.88 25.93 -12.22
N THR A 21 16.36 27.15 -11.95
CA THR A 21 16.07 28.02 -10.81
C THR A 21 14.60 28.40 -10.68
N VAL A 22 14.13 28.38 -9.42
CA VAL A 22 12.87 28.96 -8.96
C VAL A 22 12.91 30.47 -9.19
N ASP A 23 12.12 30.96 -10.14
CA ASP A 23 11.30 32.17 -10.00
C ASP A 23 10.59 32.51 -11.32
N GLN A 24 9.41 33.11 -11.18
CA GLN A 24 8.54 33.70 -12.21
C GLN A 24 7.44 32.79 -12.78
N LEU A 25 6.27 32.77 -12.12
CA LEU A 25 4.96 33.01 -12.75
C LEU A 25 3.96 33.49 -11.66
N PRO A 26 3.13 34.53 -11.91
CA PRO A 26 2.21 35.07 -10.92
C PRO A 26 0.87 34.32 -10.98
N ILE A 27 0.59 33.48 -9.99
CA ILE A 27 -0.75 32.92 -9.77
C ILE A 27 -1.40 33.63 -8.59
N HIS A 28 -2.35 34.51 -8.91
CA HIS A 28 -3.33 35.04 -7.97
C HIS A 28 -4.15 33.88 -7.38
N PHE A 29 -3.76 33.40 -6.19
CA PHE A 29 -4.59 32.51 -5.39
C PHE A 29 -5.61 33.35 -4.60
N SER A 30 -6.77 33.62 -5.21
CA SER A 30 -7.96 34.00 -4.45
C SER A 30 -8.48 32.76 -3.72
N GLY A 31 -7.96 32.55 -2.51
CA GLY A 31 -8.40 31.48 -1.62
C GLY A 31 -7.76 31.64 -0.26
N ARG A 32 -8.19 32.64 0.52
CA ARG A 32 -7.99 32.60 1.97
C ARG A 32 -8.73 31.35 2.48
N LEU A 33 -8.01 30.25 2.67
CA LEU A 33 -8.40 29.25 3.65
C LEU A 33 -8.52 30.01 4.98
N THR A 34 -9.76 30.25 5.40
CA THR A 34 -10.03 30.98 6.64
C THR A 34 -9.41 30.19 7.79
N PHE A 35 -8.90 30.89 8.80
CA PHE A 35 -8.34 30.31 10.03
C PHE A 35 -9.30 29.30 10.73
N GLN A 36 -10.59 29.32 10.36
CA GLN A 36 -11.61 28.36 10.79
C GLN A 36 -11.47 26.97 10.14
N ALA A 37 -11.04 26.85 8.89
CA ALA A 37 -10.82 25.54 8.24
C ALA A 37 -9.64 24.77 8.87
N LEU A 38 -8.60 25.50 9.30
CA LEU A 38 -7.48 24.96 10.07
C LEU A 38 -7.87 24.51 11.50
N ARG A 39 -9.00 25.01 12.05
CA ARG A 39 -9.50 24.65 13.38
C ARG A 39 -10.30 23.34 13.43
N MET A 40 -10.60 22.71 12.29
CA MET A 40 -11.45 21.50 12.22
C MET A 40 -10.70 20.20 11.88
N SER A 41 -9.37 20.16 12.05
CA SER A 41 -8.62 18.92 11.84
C SER A 41 -8.62 18.06 13.11
N THR A 42 -9.34 16.94 13.07
CA THR A 42 -9.37 15.94 14.16
C THR A 42 -7.98 15.32 14.38
N PRO A 43 -7.69 14.74 15.56
CA PRO A 43 -6.41 14.04 15.78
C PRO A 43 -6.11 13.00 14.71
N ALA A 44 -7.12 12.24 14.26
CA ALA A 44 -7.02 11.29 13.16
C ALA A 44 -6.58 11.95 11.85
N ARG A 45 -7.23 13.05 11.45
CA ARG A 45 -6.85 13.80 10.23
C ARG A 45 -5.43 14.37 10.32
N LYS A 46 -5.05 14.96 11.47
CA LYS A 46 -3.67 15.44 11.69
C LYS A 46 -2.65 14.31 11.58
N ARG A 47 -2.98 13.13 12.13
CA ARG A 47 -2.16 11.92 12.00
C ARG A 47 -2.03 11.50 10.53
N LEU A 48 -3.12 11.44 9.78
CA LEU A 48 -3.11 11.04 8.37
C LEU A 48 -2.31 12.01 7.49
N MET A 49 -2.37 13.32 7.76
CA MET A 49 -1.52 14.29 7.07
C MET A 49 -0.02 14.03 7.31
N ARG A 50 0.35 13.64 8.52
CA ARG A 50 1.74 13.26 8.85
C ARG A 50 2.15 11.98 8.14
N ASP A 51 1.27 10.98 8.13
CA ASP A 51 1.55 9.69 7.48
C ASP A 51 1.65 9.86 5.96
N PHE A 52 0.85 10.74 5.36
CA PHE A 52 0.95 11.13 3.96
C PHE A 52 2.28 11.82 3.65
N LYS A 53 2.65 12.81 4.46
CA LYS A 53 3.94 13.49 4.33
C LYS A 53 5.11 12.51 4.44
N ARG A 54 5.05 11.56 5.38
CA ARG A 54 6.08 10.53 5.52
C ARG A 54 6.17 9.65 4.27
N LEU A 55 5.03 9.18 3.76
CA LEU A 55 4.98 8.36 2.55
C LEU A 55 5.53 9.09 1.32
N GLN A 56 5.30 10.40 1.20
CA GLN A 56 5.86 11.22 0.12
C GLN A 56 7.37 11.46 0.27
N GLN A 57 7.86 11.62 1.50
CA GLN A 57 9.27 11.93 1.77
C GLN A 57 10.18 10.71 1.66
N ASP A 58 9.70 9.54 2.08
CA ASP A 58 10.45 8.28 2.08
C ASP A 58 9.52 7.14 1.64
N PRO A 59 9.14 7.08 0.35
CA PRO A 59 8.27 6.04 -0.16
C PRO A 59 8.97 4.68 -0.13
N PRO A 60 8.38 3.64 0.48
CA PRO A 60 8.91 2.29 0.37
C PRO A 60 8.98 1.84 -1.09
N ALA A 61 9.98 1.03 -1.42
CA ALA A 61 10.16 0.53 -2.77
C ALA A 61 8.93 -0.26 -3.24
N GLY A 62 8.45 0.05 -4.44
CA GLY A 62 7.29 -0.63 -5.02
C GLY A 62 5.93 -0.23 -4.44
N ILE A 63 5.86 0.83 -3.64
CA ILE A 63 4.63 1.26 -2.97
C ILE A 63 4.33 2.72 -3.27
N SER A 64 3.07 3.01 -3.55
CA SER A 64 2.54 4.37 -3.67
C SER A 64 1.17 4.46 -2.98
N GLY A 65 0.82 5.64 -2.49
CA GLY A 65 -0.50 5.88 -1.90
C GLY A 65 -0.79 7.34 -1.67
N ALA A 66 -2.07 7.70 -1.79
CA ALA A 66 -2.54 9.06 -1.59
C ALA A 66 -4.01 9.08 -1.10
N PRO A 67 -4.39 10.10 -0.31
CA PRO A 67 -5.79 10.36 0.01
C PRO A 67 -6.56 10.81 -1.23
N TYR A 68 -7.89 10.67 -1.18
CA TYR A 68 -8.78 11.35 -2.13
C TYR A 68 -8.77 12.86 -1.90
N ASP A 69 -8.85 13.65 -2.98
CA ASP A 69 -8.73 15.12 -2.95
C ASP A 69 -9.63 15.81 -1.91
N ASN A 70 -10.85 15.30 -1.73
CA ASN A 70 -11.86 15.86 -0.82
C ASN A 70 -12.06 15.03 0.46
N ASN A 71 -11.33 13.92 0.63
CA ASN A 71 -11.53 13.03 1.77
C ASN A 71 -10.24 12.33 2.19
N ILE A 72 -9.55 12.91 3.17
CA ILE A 72 -8.33 12.33 3.75
C ILE A 72 -8.56 10.99 4.48
N MET A 73 -9.81 10.62 4.77
CA MET A 73 -10.14 9.35 5.43
C MET A 73 -10.26 8.20 4.44
N LEU A 74 -10.20 8.48 3.13
CA LEU A 74 -10.20 7.48 2.07
C LEU A 74 -8.92 7.64 1.26
N TRP A 75 -8.24 6.54 0.99
CA TRP A 75 -6.99 6.52 0.23
C TRP A 75 -7.04 5.47 -0.85
N ASN A 76 -6.36 5.76 -1.95
CA ASN A 76 -5.95 4.77 -2.93
C ASN A 76 -4.46 4.48 -2.74
N ALA A 77 -4.09 3.22 -2.92
CA ALA A 77 -2.70 2.79 -2.91
C ALA A 77 -2.43 1.82 -4.05
N VAL A 78 -1.17 1.73 -4.42
CA VAL A 78 -0.65 0.79 -5.42
C VAL A 78 0.53 0.07 -4.79
N ILE A 79 0.53 -1.27 -4.93
CA ILE A 79 1.67 -2.13 -4.59
C ILE A 79 2.10 -2.81 -5.88
N PHE A 80 3.36 -2.62 -6.25
CA PHE A 80 4.01 -3.43 -7.27
C PHE A 80 4.36 -4.80 -6.70
N GLY A 81 4.10 -5.82 -7.50
CA GLY A 81 4.45 -7.19 -7.17
C GLY A 81 5.95 -7.30 -6.93
N PRO A 82 6.39 -7.93 -5.83
CA PRO A 82 7.81 -8.02 -5.51
C PRO A 82 8.61 -8.80 -6.56
N ASP A 83 9.80 -8.30 -6.86
CA ASP A 83 10.78 -8.96 -7.74
C ASP A 83 11.08 -10.38 -7.26
N ASP A 84 11.46 -11.26 -8.20
CA ASP A 84 11.78 -12.67 -7.94
C ASP A 84 10.64 -13.50 -7.31
N THR A 85 9.39 -13.02 -7.40
CA THR A 85 8.19 -13.76 -7.00
C THR A 85 7.26 -13.99 -8.19
N PRO A 86 6.26 -14.89 -8.08
CA PRO A 86 5.23 -15.01 -9.11
C PRO A 86 4.42 -13.72 -9.36
N TRP A 87 4.47 -12.77 -8.41
CA TRP A 87 3.79 -11.48 -8.49
C TRP A 87 4.55 -10.43 -9.30
N ASP A 88 5.83 -10.66 -9.61
CA ASP A 88 6.70 -9.75 -10.35
C ASP A 88 6.04 -9.25 -11.65
N GLY A 89 6.15 -7.94 -11.89
CA GLY A 89 5.50 -7.20 -12.98
C GLY A 89 4.04 -6.83 -12.72
N GLY A 90 3.44 -7.28 -11.61
CA GLY A 90 2.06 -6.95 -11.24
C GLY A 90 1.90 -5.55 -10.65
N THR A 91 0.76 -4.92 -10.90
CA THR A 91 0.38 -3.61 -10.33
C THR A 91 -0.96 -3.71 -9.62
N PHE A 92 -0.95 -3.78 -8.29
CA PHE A 92 -2.15 -4.07 -7.51
C PHE A 92 -2.68 -2.81 -6.83
N LYS A 93 -3.93 -2.46 -7.13
CA LYS A 93 -4.63 -1.31 -6.55
C LYS A 93 -5.34 -1.70 -5.25
N LEU A 94 -5.29 -0.84 -4.25
CA LEU A 94 -5.92 -1.01 -2.95
C LEU A 94 -6.69 0.25 -2.53
N THR A 95 -7.72 0.07 -1.71
CA THR A 95 -8.32 1.14 -0.91
C THR A 95 -7.98 0.99 0.57
N LEU A 96 -7.79 2.13 1.23
CA LEU A 96 -7.71 2.21 2.69
C LEU A 96 -8.80 3.18 3.18
N GLN A 97 -9.63 2.70 4.10
CA GLN A 97 -10.68 3.48 4.73
C GLN A 97 -10.39 3.62 6.23
N PHE A 98 -10.17 4.87 6.63
CA PHE A 98 -9.88 5.26 8.01
C PHE A 98 -11.16 5.76 8.71
N SER A 99 -11.19 5.63 10.04
CA SER A 99 -12.21 6.24 10.90
C SER A 99 -11.59 7.32 11.78
N GLU A 100 -12.43 8.09 12.50
CA GLU A 100 -11.95 9.10 13.47
C GLU A 100 -11.20 8.49 14.66
N ASP A 101 -11.28 7.17 14.84
CA ASP A 101 -10.52 6.45 15.86
C ASP A 101 -9.07 6.17 15.44
N TYR A 102 -8.66 6.51 14.21
CA TYR A 102 -7.28 6.34 13.77
C TYR A 102 -6.33 7.25 14.57
N PRO A 103 -5.18 6.78 15.07
CA PRO A 103 -4.55 5.46 14.86
C PRO A 103 -4.87 4.41 15.94
N ASN A 104 -5.82 4.65 16.85
CA ASN A 104 -6.18 3.69 17.88
C ASN A 104 -6.90 2.46 17.31
N LYS A 105 -7.62 2.61 16.19
CA LYS A 105 -8.15 1.50 15.39
C LYS A 105 -7.45 1.43 14.02
N PRO A 106 -7.27 0.22 13.46
CA PRO A 106 -6.70 0.05 12.12
C PRO A 106 -7.67 0.60 11.05
N PRO A 107 -7.16 1.00 9.87
CA PRO A 107 -8.01 1.18 8.71
C PRO A 107 -8.56 -0.16 8.20
N THR A 108 -9.69 -0.09 7.50
CA THR A 108 -10.12 -1.20 6.63
C THR A 108 -9.33 -1.12 5.33
N VAL A 109 -8.66 -2.21 4.94
CA VAL A 109 -7.86 -2.27 3.71
C VAL A 109 -8.40 -3.37 2.80
N ARG A 110 -8.53 -3.07 1.51
CA ARG A 110 -9.00 -4.02 0.50
C ARG A 110 -8.22 -3.87 -0.79
N PHE A 111 -7.93 -4.99 -1.45
CA PHE A 111 -7.54 -4.98 -2.86
C PHE A 111 -8.75 -4.63 -3.73
N ILE A 112 -8.55 -3.70 -4.66
CA ILE A 112 -9.47 -3.43 -5.77
C ILE A 112 -9.18 -4.42 -6.90
N SER A 113 -7.89 -4.64 -7.17
CA SER A 113 -7.44 -5.66 -8.11
C SER A 113 -7.92 -7.04 -7.67
N ARG A 114 -8.27 -7.90 -8.64
CA ARG A 114 -8.54 -9.31 -8.36
C ARG A 114 -7.27 -9.97 -7.80
N MET A 115 -7.42 -10.82 -6.80
CA MET A 115 -6.29 -11.49 -6.15
C MET A 115 -6.53 -13.00 -6.05
N PHE A 116 -5.47 -13.76 -6.31
CA PHE A 116 -5.41 -15.20 -6.02
C PHE A 116 -4.28 -15.45 -5.01
N HIS A 117 -4.59 -15.31 -3.72
CA HIS A 117 -3.59 -15.38 -2.65
C HIS A 117 -4.17 -16.06 -1.40
N PRO A 118 -3.41 -16.89 -0.67
CA PRO A 118 -3.90 -17.63 0.51
C PRO A 118 -4.58 -16.75 1.57
N ASN A 119 -4.09 -15.52 1.78
CA ASN A 119 -4.59 -14.59 2.80
C ASN A 119 -5.47 -13.44 2.28
N ILE A 120 -5.94 -13.51 1.03
CA ILE A 120 -6.84 -12.49 0.47
C ILE A 120 -8.17 -13.15 0.09
N TYR A 121 -9.27 -12.59 0.59
CA TYR A 121 -10.63 -13.04 0.28
C TYR A 121 -11.05 -12.62 -1.13
N ALA A 122 -12.10 -13.25 -1.65
CA ALA A 122 -12.65 -12.93 -2.97
C ALA A 122 -13.15 -11.47 -3.11
N ASP A 123 -13.53 -10.83 -1.99
CA ASP A 123 -13.95 -9.43 -1.92
C ASP A 123 -12.77 -8.45 -1.73
N GLY A 124 -11.53 -8.95 -1.82
CA GLY A 124 -10.31 -8.18 -1.66
C GLY A 124 -9.91 -7.88 -0.22
N SER A 125 -10.72 -8.27 0.79
CA SER A 125 -10.30 -8.11 2.19
C SER A 125 -9.08 -8.98 2.53
N ILE A 126 -8.27 -8.50 3.46
CA ILE A 126 -6.96 -9.06 3.77
C ILE A 126 -6.98 -9.68 5.16
N CYS A 127 -6.61 -10.96 5.26
CA CYS A 127 -6.34 -11.62 6.53
C CYS A 127 -4.88 -11.34 6.94
N LEU A 128 -4.66 -10.26 7.68
CA LEU A 128 -3.35 -9.85 8.20
C LEU A 128 -3.50 -9.42 9.66
N ASP A 129 -2.70 -10.01 10.55
CA ASP A 129 -2.78 -9.85 12.00
C ASP A 129 -2.63 -8.40 12.47
N ILE A 130 -1.73 -7.63 11.84
CA ILE A 130 -1.53 -6.22 12.17
C ILE A 130 -2.76 -5.38 11.84
N LEU A 131 -3.65 -5.81 10.94
CA LEU A 131 -4.92 -5.13 10.66
C LEU A 131 -6.06 -5.61 11.58
N GLN A 132 -5.77 -6.52 12.50
CA GLN A 132 -6.74 -7.17 13.38
C GLN A 132 -6.28 -7.06 14.85
N ASN A 133 -5.95 -8.19 15.47
CA ASN A 133 -5.61 -8.31 16.89
C ASN A 133 -4.19 -7.87 17.24
N GLN A 134 -3.29 -7.72 16.26
CA GLN A 134 -1.92 -7.23 16.46
C GLN A 134 -1.75 -5.77 16.02
N TRP A 135 -2.85 -5.04 15.81
CA TRP A 135 -2.80 -3.61 15.51
C TRP A 135 -2.14 -2.81 16.64
N SER A 136 -1.32 -1.85 16.25
CA SER A 136 -0.71 -0.89 17.16
C SER A 136 -0.72 0.52 16.55
N PRO A 137 -1.05 1.57 17.32
CA PRO A 137 -1.07 2.97 16.83
C PRO A 137 0.28 3.51 16.31
N ILE A 138 1.35 2.74 16.48
CA ILE A 138 2.68 3.02 15.92
C ILE A 138 2.73 2.81 14.40
N TYR A 139 1.88 1.94 13.85
CA TYR A 139 1.85 1.67 12.43
C TYR A 139 1.26 2.86 11.68
N ASP A 140 1.97 3.30 10.65
CA ASP A 140 1.52 4.29 9.69
C ASP A 140 1.17 3.63 8.36
N VAL A 141 0.72 4.44 7.40
CA VAL A 141 0.32 3.96 6.07
C VAL A 141 1.47 3.23 5.36
N ALA A 142 2.70 3.74 5.46
CA ALA A 142 3.87 3.10 4.84
C ALA A 142 4.13 1.70 5.44
N ALA A 143 4.07 1.56 6.77
CA ALA A 143 4.22 0.28 7.44
C ALA A 143 3.12 -0.72 7.04
N ILE A 144 1.86 -0.27 6.99
CA ILE A 144 0.73 -1.11 6.56
C ILE A 144 0.95 -1.65 5.15
N LEU A 145 1.24 -0.77 4.18
CA LEU A 145 1.44 -1.16 2.80
C LEU A 145 2.66 -2.07 2.63
N THR A 146 3.74 -1.80 3.37
CA THR A 146 4.94 -2.65 3.36
C THR A 146 4.63 -4.05 3.86
N SER A 147 3.85 -4.17 4.94
CA SER A 147 3.43 -5.48 5.45
C SER A 147 2.53 -6.24 4.46
N ILE A 148 1.67 -5.54 3.72
CA ILE A 148 0.85 -6.16 2.67
C ILE A 148 1.72 -6.61 1.49
N GLN A 149 2.72 -5.83 1.08
CA GLN A 149 3.67 -6.23 0.04
C GLN A 149 4.46 -7.47 0.47
N SER A 150 4.96 -7.51 1.70
CA SER A 150 5.66 -8.68 2.24
C SER A 150 4.76 -9.92 2.31
N LEU A 151 3.46 -9.75 2.59
CA LEU A 151 2.49 -10.84 2.61
C LEU A 151 2.38 -11.55 1.24
N LEU A 152 2.57 -10.83 0.12
CA LEU A 152 2.59 -11.43 -1.22
C LEU A 152 3.75 -12.42 -1.40
N CYS A 153 4.89 -12.16 -0.75
CA CYS A 153 6.07 -13.03 -0.80
C CYS A 153 5.92 -14.26 0.10
N ASP A 154 5.44 -14.06 1.33
CA ASP A 154 5.36 -15.07 2.37
C ASP A 154 3.94 -15.17 2.94
N PRO A 155 3.05 -15.95 2.30
CA PRO A 155 1.70 -16.14 2.77
C PRO A 155 1.69 -16.85 4.12
N ASN A 156 0.76 -16.50 5.02
CA ASN A 156 0.55 -17.21 6.27
C ASN A 156 -0.40 -18.41 6.06
N PRO A 157 0.08 -19.66 6.12
CA PRO A 157 -0.74 -20.83 5.82
C PRO A 157 -1.68 -21.25 6.96
N ASN A 158 -1.52 -20.70 8.18
CA ASN A 158 -2.21 -21.20 9.37
C ASN A 158 -3.71 -20.84 9.42
N SER A 159 -4.15 -19.87 8.62
CA SER A 159 -5.56 -19.46 8.54
C SER A 159 -5.84 -18.82 7.17
N PRO A 160 -6.00 -19.64 6.11
CA PRO A 160 -6.16 -19.11 4.77
C PRO A 160 -7.56 -18.50 4.59
N ALA A 161 -7.58 -17.30 4.03
CA ALA A 161 -8.79 -16.66 3.52
C ALA A 161 -9.26 -17.32 2.21
N ASN A 162 -8.33 -17.88 1.45
CA ASN A 162 -8.58 -18.61 0.21
C ASN A 162 -7.98 -20.01 0.31
N SER A 163 -8.81 -21.00 0.62
CA SER A 163 -8.40 -22.39 0.79
C SER A 163 -7.84 -23.02 -0.50
N GLU A 164 -8.33 -22.61 -1.67
CA GLU A 164 -7.81 -23.12 -2.95
C GLU A 164 -6.38 -22.62 -3.19
N ALA A 165 -6.15 -21.31 -3.02
CA ALA A 165 -4.82 -20.73 -3.16
C ALA A 165 -3.83 -21.33 -2.16
N ALA A 166 -4.25 -21.54 -0.90
CA ALA A 166 -3.43 -22.18 0.12
C ALA A 166 -3.08 -23.64 -0.23
N ARG A 167 -4.07 -24.42 -0.69
CA ARG A 167 -3.85 -25.80 -1.12
C ARG A 167 -2.88 -25.88 -2.30
N LEU A 168 -3.09 -25.06 -3.33
CA LEU A 168 -2.19 -25.04 -4.49
C LEU A 168 -0.79 -24.54 -4.12
N PHE A 169 -0.67 -23.55 -3.23
CA PHE A 169 0.64 -23.06 -2.77
C PHE A 169 1.47 -24.17 -2.11
N SER A 170 0.81 -25.05 -1.35
CA SER A 170 1.45 -26.16 -0.63
C SER A 170 1.66 -27.41 -1.49
N GLU A 171 0.65 -27.81 -2.28
CA GLU A 171 0.64 -29.10 -2.99
C GLU A 171 1.06 -29.01 -4.46
N ASN A 172 0.85 -27.86 -5.10
CA ASN A 172 1.08 -27.70 -6.54
C ASN A 172 1.54 -26.26 -6.87
N LYS A 173 2.77 -25.96 -6.46
CA LYS A 173 3.40 -24.63 -6.66
C LYS A 173 3.37 -24.19 -8.13
N ARG A 174 3.48 -25.12 -9.08
CA ARG A 174 3.44 -24.82 -10.51
C ARG A 174 2.09 -24.25 -10.93
N GLU A 175 0.99 -24.89 -10.52
CA GLU A 175 -0.36 -24.41 -10.82
C GLU A 175 -0.69 -23.13 -10.06
N TYR A 176 -0.25 -23.01 -8.80
CA TYR A 176 -0.35 -21.76 -8.05
C TYR A 176 0.33 -20.61 -8.80
N ASN A 177 1.60 -20.78 -9.20
CA ASN A 177 2.34 -19.76 -9.93
C ASN A 177 1.68 -19.41 -11.26
N ARG A 178 1.12 -20.40 -11.99
CA ARG A 178 0.37 -20.17 -13.23
C ARG A 178 -0.82 -19.25 -12.99
N LYS A 179 -1.65 -19.52 -11.98
CA LYS A 179 -2.79 -18.68 -11.62
C LYS A 179 -2.38 -17.28 -11.14
N VAL A 180 -1.31 -17.16 -10.36
CA VAL A 180 -0.79 -15.85 -9.94
C VAL A 180 -0.32 -15.04 -11.15
N ARG A 181 0.32 -15.67 -12.14
CA ARG A 181 0.72 -14.98 -13.37
C ARG A 181 -0.48 -14.47 -14.19
N GLU A 182 -1.58 -15.21 -14.25
CA GLU A 182 -2.83 -14.70 -14.84
C GLU A 182 -3.35 -13.45 -14.11
N ILE A 183 -3.23 -13.41 -12.79
CA ILE A 183 -3.61 -12.24 -11.98
C ILE A 183 -2.67 -11.05 -12.25
N VAL A 184 -1.38 -11.29 -12.40
CA VAL A 184 -0.40 -10.25 -12.80
C VAL A 184 -0.77 -9.65 -14.13
N GLU A 185 -1.06 -10.47 -15.15
CA GLU A 185 -1.45 -9.98 -16.48
C GLU A 185 -2.76 -9.17 -16.43
N GLN A 186 -3.76 -9.64 -15.67
CA GLN A 186 -5.02 -8.91 -15.47
C GLN A 186 -4.84 -7.55 -14.80
N SER A 187 -3.79 -7.40 -13.99
CA SER A 187 -3.50 -6.14 -13.29
C SER A 187 -3.13 -5.00 -14.24
N TRP A 188 -2.66 -5.31 -15.46
CA TRP A 188 -2.29 -4.31 -16.47
C TRP A 188 -3.48 -3.68 -17.18
N THR A 189 -4.62 -4.37 -17.21
CA THR A 189 -5.83 -3.95 -17.93
C THR A 189 -6.95 -3.47 -17.01
N ALA A 190 -6.73 -3.52 -15.70
CA ALA A 190 -7.72 -3.11 -14.72
C ALA A 190 -7.68 -1.59 -14.53
N ASP A 191 -8.54 -0.86 -15.23
CA ASP A 191 -8.78 0.58 -15.07
C ASP A 191 -9.49 0.91 -13.75
#